data_AF-A0A964UPM1-F1
#
_entry.id   AF-A0A964UPM1-F1
#
_cell.length_a   1.000
_cell.length_b   1.000
_cell.length_c   1.000
_cell.angle_alpha   90.00
_cell.angle_beta   90.00
_cell.angle_gamma   90.00
#
_symmetry.space_group_name_H-M   'P 1'
#
loop_
_entity.id
_entity.type
_entity.pdbx_description
1 polymer ?
#
loop_
_entity_poly.entity_id
_entity_poly.type
_entity_poly.pdbx_seq_one_letter_code
_entity_poly.pdbx_strand_id
1 'polypeptide(L)' 'MGKEQHETGPQGELLCPVCKQHVDAVVRRRHKTLGTFVPVWGPGPCHNTECPEYLEPPEHAEVHRQP' A
#
# COMPACT_ATOMS: atom_id res chain seq x y z
N MET A 1 -30.72 -0.02 -4.72
CA MET A 1 -30.30 -0.25 -3.32
C MET A 1 -28.89 -0.83 -3.31
N GLY A 2 -27.98 -0.14 -2.63
CA GLY A 2 -26.81 -0.76 -1.97
C GLY A 2 -25.63 -1.22 -2.84
N LYS A 3 -25.09 -0.37 -3.71
CA LYS A 3 -23.67 -0.51 -4.09
C LYS A 3 -22.83 0.09 -2.98
N GLU A 4 -22.89 -0.53 -1.81
CA GLU A 4 -22.02 -0.21 -0.69
C GLU A 4 -20.70 -0.91 -1.01
N GLN A 5 -19.93 -0.24 -1.86
CA GLN A 5 -18.52 -0.52 -2.05
C GLN A 5 -17.94 -0.28 -0.66
N HIS A 6 -17.81 -1.35 0.12
CA HIS A 6 -17.19 -1.30 1.44
C HIS A 6 -15.74 -0.88 1.16
N GLU A 7 -15.52 0.42 1.25
CA GLU A 7 -14.23 1.08 1.14
C GLU A 7 -13.43 0.67 2.38
N THR A 8 -12.96 -0.57 2.39
CA THR A 8 -12.04 -1.12 3.40
C THR A 8 -10.62 -0.56 3.21
N GLY A 9 -10.50 0.62 2.61
CA GLY A 9 -9.28 1.42 2.57
C GLY A 9 -9.12 2.20 3.88
N PRO A 10 -7.90 2.56 4.28
CA PRO A 10 -7.72 3.42 5.44
C PRO A 10 -8.41 4.77 5.17
N GLN A 11 -9.33 5.16 6.05
CA GLN A 11 -10.09 6.42 5.97
C GLN A 11 -9.24 7.67 6.29
N GLY A 12 -7.91 7.55 6.26
CA GLY A 12 -6.96 8.59 6.62
C GLY A 12 -5.95 8.81 5.51
N GLU A 13 -5.75 10.06 5.13
CA GLU A 13 -4.71 10.51 4.23
C GLU A 13 -3.34 10.05 4.75
N LEU A 14 -2.67 9.15 4.01
CA LEU A 14 -1.34 8.67 4.37
C LEU A 14 -0.32 9.62 3.74
N LEU A 15 0.54 10.19 4.57
CA LEU A 15 1.58 11.13 4.14
C LEU A 15 2.97 10.53 4.33
N CYS A 16 3.87 10.81 3.40
CA CYS A 16 5.28 10.52 3.57
C CYS A 16 5.82 11.27 4.81
N PRO A 17 6.55 10.62 5.73
CA PRO A 17 7.05 11.28 6.93
C PRO A 17 8.06 12.39 6.62
N VAL A 18 8.76 12.30 5.47
CA VAL A 18 9.81 13.23 5.04
C VAL A 18 9.24 14.42 4.26
N CYS A 19 8.69 14.20 3.07
CA CYS A 19 8.23 15.28 2.20
C CYS A 19 6.77 15.70 2.44
N LYS A 20 6.04 15.01 3.34
CA LYS A 20 4.62 15.24 3.64
C LYS A 20 3.68 15.11 2.44
N GLN A 21 4.15 14.54 1.34
CA GLN A 21 3.33 14.28 0.17
C GLN A 21 2.41 13.09 0.40
N HIS A 22 1.26 13.11 -0.26
CA HIS A 22 0.28 12.03 -0.23
C HIS A 22 0.90 10.77 -0.82
N VAL A 23 0.68 9.64 -0.15
CA VAL A 23 1.12 8.33 -0.59
C VAL A 23 -0.04 7.36 -0.58
N ASP A 24 -0.01 6.40 -1.50
CA ASP A 24 -1.04 5.38 -1.58
C ASP A 24 -1.09 4.53 -0.31
N ALA A 25 -2.30 4.11 0.05
CA ALA A 25 -2.49 3.08 1.05
C ALA A 25 -2.20 1.70 0.46
N VAL A 26 -1.20 1.00 0.99
CA VAL A 26 -0.89 -0.37 0.56
C VAL A 26 -1.06 -1.35 1.71
N VAL A 27 -1.49 -2.58 1.39
CA VAL A 27 -1.53 -3.67 2.36
C VAL A 27 -0.09 -4.06 2.66
N ARG A 28 0.42 -3.64 3.83
CA ARG A 28 1.79 -3.95 4.26
C ARG A 28 1.88 -5.38 4.78
N ARG A 29 0.86 -5.82 5.51
CA ARG A 29 0.78 -7.18 6.07
C ARG A 29 -0.66 -7.65 6.15
N ARG A 30 -0.82 -8.95 6.36
CA ARG A 30 -2.10 -9.57 6.71
C ARG A 30 -1.92 -10.37 7.99
N HIS A 31 -2.81 -10.17 8.95
CA HIS A 31 -2.85 -10.98 10.17
C HIS A 31 -3.97 -12.00 10.06
N LYS A 32 -3.69 -13.24 10.43
CA LYS A 32 -4.74 -14.27 10.50
C LYS A 32 -5.32 -14.26 11.91
N THR A 33 -6.59 -13.89 12.02
CA THR A 33 -7.29 -13.78 13.29
C THR A 33 -8.61 -14.54 13.16
N LEU A 34 -8.83 -15.52 14.03
CA LEU A 34 -10.07 -16.32 14.06
C LEU A 34 -10.46 -16.91 12.69
N GLY A 35 -9.48 -17.42 11.93
CA GLY A 35 -9.72 -18.01 10.61
C GLY A 35 -9.88 -17.00 9.46
N THR A 36 -9.96 -15.69 9.74
CA THR A 36 -10.06 -14.63 8.74
C THR A 36 -8.71 -13.92 8.55
N PHE A 37 -8.42 -13.47 7.33
CA PHE A 37 -7.24 -12.65 7.03
C PHE A 37 -7.61 -11.17 7.07
N VAL A 38 -7.09 -10.45 8.07
CA VAL A 38 -7.31 -9.03 8.25
C VAL A 38 -6.18 -8.25 7.56
N PRO A 39 -6.48 -7.36 6.60
CA PRO A 39 -5.47 -6.52 5.97
C PRO A 39 -5.01 -5.42 6.93
N VAL A 40 -3.69 -5.26 7.02
CA VAL A 40 -3.06 -4.15 7.72
C VAL A 40 -2.55 -3.19 6.67
N TRP A 41 -3.17 -2.01 6.62
CA TRP A 41 -2.82 -0.93 5.69
C TRP A 41 -1.74 -0.05 6.30
N GLY A 42 -0.81 0.42 5.47
CA GLY A 42 0.19 1.40 5.85
C GLY A 42 0.55 2.31 4.67
N PRO A 43 1.32 3.39 4.92
CA PRO A 43 1.76 4.28 3.86
C PRO A 43 2.55 3.47 2.83
N GLY A 44 2.28 3.69 1.56
CA GLY A 44 3.01 3.14 0.41
C GLY A 44 4.39 3.79 0.25
N PRO A 45 5.14 3.38 -0.78
CA PRO A 45 6.39 4.06 -1.13
C PRO A 45 6.12 5.52 -1.54
N CYS A 46 7.10 6.39 -1.30
CA CYS A 46 7.02 7.76 -1.77
C CYS A 46 7.31 7.82 -3.27
N HIS A 47 6.42 8.43 -4.04
CA HIS A 47 6.58 8.60 -5.49
C HIS A 47 7.20 9.95 -5.88
N ASN A 48 7.57 10.79 -4.91
CA ASN A 48 8.24 12.06 -5.18
C ASN A 48 9.73 11.82 -5.44
N THR A 49 10.17 12.05 -6.68
CA THR A 49 11.57 11.88 -7.12
C THR A 49 12.54 12.84 -6.45
N GLU A 50 12.04 13.95 -5.88
CA GLU A 50 12.85 14.90 -5.11
C GLU A 50 12.97 14.52 -3.63
N CYS A 51 12.27 13.46 -3.19
CA CYS A 51 12.32 12.98 -1.81
C CYS A 51 13.54 12.07 -1.59
N PRO A 52 14.31 12.25 -0.49
CA PRO A 52 15.43 11.36 -0.19
C PRO A 52 14.99 9.93 0.17
N GLU A 53 13.70 9.73 0.44
CA GLU A 53 13.07 8.42 0.71
C GLU A 53 12.29 7.90 -0.51
N TYR A 54 12.54 8.46 -1.70
CA TYR A 54 12.03 7.90 -2.96
C TYR A 54 12.50 6.46 -3.09
N LEU A 55 11.55 5.53 -3.08
CA LEU A 55 11.83 4.15 -3.40
C LEU A 55 11.45 3.97 -4.86
N GLU A 56 12.44 3.77 -5.73
CA GLU A 56 12.18 3.28 -7.07
C GLU A 56 11.29 2.03 -6.94
N PRO A 57 10.15 1.97 -7.65
CA PRO A 57 9.35 0.76 -7.66
C PRO A 57 10.27 -0.38 -8.09
N PRO A 58 10.22 -1.56 -7.45
CA PRO A 58 11.05 -2.68 -7.87
C PRO A 58 10.72 -2.97 -9.33
N GLU A 59 11.64 -2.59 -10.21
CA GLU A 59 11.52 -2.81 -11.63
C GLU A 59 11.49 -4.32 -11.81
N HIS A 60 10.30 -4.81 -12.13
CA HIS A 60 10.05 -6.18 -12.50
C HIS A 60 10.55 -7.22 -11.48
N ALA A 61 9.65 -7.62 -10.58
CA ALA A 61 9.53 -9.05 -10.30
C ALA A 61 9.09 -9.72 -11.61
N GLU A 62 10.03 -9.85 -12.56
CA GLU A 62 9.89 -10.69 -13.73
C GLU A 62 9.43 -12.03 -13.19
N VAL A 63 8.18 -12.34 -13.53
CA VAL A 63 7.59 -13.65 -13.38
C VAL A 63 8.56 -14.59 -14.11
N HIS A 64 9.51 -15.16 -13.35
CA HIS A 64 10.18 -16.40 -13.71
C HIS A 64 9.12 -17.50 -13.67
N ARG A 65 8.17 -17.43 -14.61
CA ARG A 65 7.48 -18.58 -15.15
C ARG A 65 8.51 -19.26 -16.03
N GLN A 66 9.15 -20.33 -15.56
CA GLN A 66 9.63 -21.46 -16.38
C GLN A 66 9.96 -22.64 -15.45
N PRO A 67 9.97 -23.88 -15.96
CA PRO A 67 8.96 -24.64 -16.69
C PRO A 67 8.27 -25.72 -15.83
#